data_AF-A0A6A5QQ76-F1
#
_entry.id   AF-A0A6A5QQ76-F1
#
_cell.length_a   1.000
_cell.length_b   1.000
_cell.length_c   1.000
_cell.angle_alpha   90.00
_cell.angle_beta   90.00
_cell.angle_gamma   90.00
#
_symmetry.space_group_name_H-M   'P 1'
#
loop_
_entity.id
_entity.type
_entity.pdbx_description
1 polymer ?
#
loop_
_entity_poly.entity_id
_entity_poly.type
_entity_poly.pdbx_seq_one_letter_code
_entity_poly.pdbx_strand_id
1 'polypeptide(L)'
;MPQQQGGGYNMNPAFGGFMNDPTTQLGFQMGKTAMDAGQQYMEQNLGRFVSVSALKHYFNVSNSYVVTKLRIILFPWWHRPWSRQQRHNPDPAGGASASSLYLPPREDINSPDMYIPTMALVTYILLSTLLAGLRGAFHPELLGYTATLAICVTLLEILIIRTGTFLLAITSSSQLLDLVAYSGYKFVHVIVSLLLSHFTTFIGVGGTWISWVIFLYCFSANAFFLLRSLRYVLLPDQSGQGMGVGGNAAAGYTVAKGQRSRRTQFLFVYSYVVQFGFMMWLSRV
;
A
#
# COMPACT_ATOMS: atom_id res chain seq x y z
N MET A 1 54.26 -47.69 -50.30
CA MET A 1 54.44 -46.60 -51.28
C MET A 1 53.37 -46.74 -52.36
N PRO A 2 52.89 -45.67 -53.02
CA PRO A 2 53.08 -44.23 -52.72
C PRO A 2 52.19 -43.82 -51.50
N GLN A 3 51.61 -42.62 -51.28
CA GLN A 3 51.62 -41.30 -51.93
C GLN A 3 51.43 -40.16 -50.88
N GLN A 4 51.08 -38.95 -51.33
CA GLN A 4 50.72 -37.74 -50.58
C GLN A 4 49.33 -37.23 -51.06
N GLN A 5 48.60 -36.44 -50.26
CA GLN A 5 48.21 -35.03 -50.57
C GLN A 5 47.10 -34.47 -49.65
N GLY A 6 46.98 -33.13 -49.61
CA GLY A 6 45.89 -32.38 -48.98
C GLY A 6 46.25 -31.89 -47.57
N GLY A 7 46.53 -30.62 -47.29
CA GLY A 7 46.28 -29.42 -48.09
C GLY A 7 44.93 -28.81 -47.72
N GLY A 8 44.89 -28.04 -46.63
CA GLY A 8 43.66 -27.46 -46.10
C GLY A 8 43.94 -26.32 -45.12
N TYR A 9 44.15 -25.11 -45.64
CA TYR A 9 44.02 -23.89 -44.85
C TYR A 9 42.56 -23.77 -44.39
N ASN A 10 42.30 -23.86 -43.09
CA ASN A 10 41.02 -23.44 -42.52
C ASN A 10 41.26 -22.33 -41.48
N MET A 11 41.09 -21.09 -41.94
CA MET A 11 41.14 -19.89 -41.13
C MET A 11 39.79 -19.78 -40.39
N ASN A 12 39.76 -20.04 -39.07
CA ASN A 12 38.55 -19.92 -38.26
C ASN A 12 38.83 -18.98 -37.06
N PRO A 13 37.92 -18.06 -36.70
CA PRO A 13 38.27 -16.89 -35.89
C PRO A 13 38.37 -17.18 -34.39
N ALA A 14 39.16 -16.36 -33.70
CA ALA A 14 39.52 -16.50 -32.29
C ALA A 14 38.38 -16.11 -31.31
N PHE A 15 37.28 -16.89 -31.29
CA PHE A 15 36.16 -16.66 -30.36
C PHE A 15 35.57 -17.93 -29.72
N GLY A 16 36.32 -19.05 -29.72
CA GLY A 16 35.86 -20.34 -29.15
C GLY A 16 36.30 -20.64 -27.70
N GLY A 17 37.24 -19.86 -27.13
CA GLY A 17 37.92 -20.24 -25.86
C GLY A 17 37.25 -19.78 -24.56
N PHE A 18 36.49 -18.68 -24.57
CA PHE A 18 35.99 -18.02 -23.35
C PHE A 18 35.03 -18.87 -22.49
N MET A 19 34.35 -19.84 -23.11
CA MET A 19 33.27 -20.59 -22.46
C MET A 19 33.75 -21.80 -21.65
N ASN A 20 35.00 -22.24 -21.85
CA ASN A 20 35.55 -23.47 -21.25
C ASN A 20 36.76 -23.22 -20.34
N ASP A 21 37.08 -21.95 -20.06
CA ASP A 21 38.18 -21.58 -19.18
C ASP A 21 37.82 -21.87 -17.72
N PRO A 22 38.63 -22.60 -16.92
CA PRO A 22 38.31 -22.93 -15.52
C PRO A 22 38.04 -21.68 -14.67
N THR A 23 38.72 -20.57 -15.00
CA THR A 23 38.53 -19.25 -14.40
C THR A 23 37.10 -18.71 -14.57
N THR A 24 36.47 -18.97 -15.71
CA THR A 24 35.07 -18.61 -15.98
C THR A 24 34.10 -19.45 -15.14
N GLN A 25 34.35 -20.76 -14.99
CA GLN A 25 33.53 -21.61 -14.11
C GLN A 25 33.67 -21.22 -12.64
N LEU A 26 34.90 -20.93 -12.18
CA LEU A 26 35.16 -20.42 -10.84
C LEU A 26 34.47 -19.06 -10.62
N GLY A 27 34.51 -18.17 -11.62
CA GLY A 27 33.81 -16.89 -11.63
C GLY A 27 32.29 -17.03 -11.55
N PHE A 28 31.69 -17.98 -12.26
CA PHE A 28 30.25 -18.27 -12.14
C PHE A 28 29.88 -18.89 -10.79
N GLN A 29 30.72 -19.75 -10.22
CA GLN A 29 30.48 -20.35 -8.91
C GLN A 29 30.63 -19.31 -7.78
N MET A 30 31.69 -18.51 -7.82
CA MET A 30 31.88 -17.35 -6.92
C MET A 30 30.76 -16.32 -7.09
N GLY A 31 30.32 -16.06 -8.33
CA GLY A 31 29.20 -15.18 -8.64
C GLY A 31 27.88 -15.66 -8.03
N LYS A 32 27.56 -16.96 -8.16
CA LYS A 32 26.40 -17.56 -7.47
C LYS A 32 26.52 -17.43 -5.95
N THR A 33 27.64 -17.87 -5.35
CA THR A 33 27.85 -17.80 -3.90
C THR A 33 27.79 -16.35 -3.38
N ALA A 34 28.30 -15.37 -4.13
CA ALA A 34 28.21 -13.96 -3.78
C ALA A 34 26.78 -13.39 -3.90
N MET A 35 26.00 -13.83 -4.91
CA MET A 35 24.58 -13.49 -5.01
C MET A 35 23.76 -14.14 -3.90
N ASP A 36 24.00 -15.41 -3.59
CA ASP A 36 23.32 -16.14 -2.52
C ASP A 36 23.65 -15.56 -1.13
N ALA A 37 24.92 -15.23 -0.88
CA ALA A 37 25.33 -14.52 0.33
C ALA A 37 24.73 -13.10 0.41
N GLY A 38 24.63 -12.41 -0.73
CA GLY A 38 23.96 -11.11 -0.84
C GLY A 38 22.46 -11.19 -0.56
N GLN A 39 21.78 -12.23 -1.06
CA GLN A 39 20.38 -12.52 -0.74
C GLN A 39 20.21 -12.81 0.75
N GLN A 40 21.03 -13.70 1.32
CA GLN A 40 20.97 -14.02 2.75
C GLN A 40 21.25 -12.80 3.65
N TYR A 41 22.18 -11.92 3.26
CA TYR A 41 22.44 -10.66 3.98
C TYR A 41 21.24 -9.70 3.88
N MET A 42 20.63 -9.56 2.70
CA MET A 42 19.39 -8.81 2.53
C MET A 42 18.24 -9.42 3.34
N GLU A 43 18.07 -10.73 3.36
CA GLU A 43 16.99 -11.40 4.10
C GLU A 43 17.16 -11.26 5.62
N GLN A 44 18.38 -11.39 6.14
CA GLN A 44 18.65 -11.23 7.58
C GLN A 44 18.47 -9.77 8.04
N ASN A 45 18.91 -8.79 7.24
CA ASN A 45 18.82 -7.38 7.63
C ASN A 45 17.45 -6.75 7.29
N LEU A 46 16.89 -6.99 6.10
CA LEU A 46 15.58 -6.45 5.71
C LEU A 46 14.43 -7.25 6.33
N GLY A 47 14.52 -8.58 6.39
CA GLY A 47 13.47 -9.44 6.97
C GLY A 47 13.16 -9.11 8.43
N ARG A 48 14.12 -8.51 9.15
CA ARG A 48 13.98 -8.00 10.53
C ARG A 48 13.14 -6.72 10.65
N PHE A 49 13.03 -5.91 9.59
CA PHE A 49 12.27 -4.65 9.61
C PHE A 49 11.03 -4.69 8.68
N VAL A 50 11.16 -5.24 7.48
CA VAL A 50 10.10 -5.39 6.48
C VAL A 50 10.36 -6.65 5.64
N SER A 51 9.55 -7.70 5.82
CA SER A 51 9.67 -8.91 4.99
C SER A 51 9.28 -8.61 3.53
N VAL A 52 10.23 -8.82 2.61
CA VAL A 52 10.04 -8.57 1.16
C VAL A 52 8.84 -9.37 0.61
N SER A 53 8.62 -10.57 1.14
CA SER A 53 7.44 -11.41 0.84
C SER A 53 6.11 -10.73 1.17
N ALA A 54 6.01 -9.99 2.28
CA ALA A 54 4.81 -9.23 2.61
C ALA A 54 4.61 -8.08 1.62
N LEU A 55 5.63 -7.31 1.24
CA LEU A 55 5.50 -6.27 0.21
C LEU A 55 5.02 -6.86 -1.12
N LYS A 56 5.58 -7.99 -1.56
CA LYS A 56 5.14 -8.70 -2.77
C LYS A 56 3.65 -9.05 -2.73
N HIS A 57 3.08 -9.30 -1.55
CA HIS A 57 1.64 -9.50 -1.37
C HIS A 57 0.83 -8.21 -1.66
N TYR A 58 1.17 -7.07 -1.05
CA TYR A 58 0.47 -5.79 -1.24
C TYR A 58 0.59 -5.20 -2.66
N PHE A 59 1.59 -5.62 -3.44
CA PHE A 59 1.79 -5.22 -4.83
C PHE A 59 1.27 -6.26 -5.87
N ASN A 60 0.71 -7.40 -5.44
CA ASN A 60 0.11 -8.39 -6.34
C ASN A 60 -1.28 -7.93 -6.80
N VAL A 61 -1.30 -7.04 -7.80
CA VAL A 61 -2.47 -6.30 -8.29
C VAL A 61 -2.71 -6.58 -9.78
N SER A 62 -3.97 -6.52 -10.23
CA SER A 62 -4.35 -6.62 -11.65
C SER A 62 -5.05 -5.34 -12.14
N ASN A 63 -5.02 -5.09 -13.45
CA ASN A 63 -5.67 -3.90 -14.04
C ASN A 63 -7.19 -3.88 -13.77
N SER A 64 -7.86 -5.03 -13.84
CA SER A 64 -9.29 -5.17 -13.52
C SER A 64 -9.58 -4.92 -12.04
N TYR A 65 -8.68 -5.34 -11.14
CA TYR A 65 -8.76 -4.96 -9.72
C TYR A 65 -8.67 -3.44 -9.57
N VAL A 66 -7.71 -2.75 -10.20
CA VAL A 66 -7.52 -1.30 -10.01
C VAL A 66 -8.78 -0.53 -10.38
N VAL A 67 -9.39 -0.81 -11.53
CA VAL A 67 -10.66 -0.17 -11.95
C VAL A 67 -11.79 -0.43 -10.95
N THR A 68 -11.94 -1.69 -10.51
CA THR A 68 -12.98 -2.08 -9.55
C THR A 68 -12.75 -1.42 -8.19
N LYS A 69 -11.50 -1.35 -7.74
CA LYS A 69 -11.08 -0.78 -6.46
C LYS A 69 -11.26 0.74 -6.46
N LEU A 70 -10.88 1.43 -7.53
CA LEU A 70 -11.14 2.87 -7.71
C LEU A 70 -12.64 3.19 -7.66
N ARG A 71 -13.49 2.36 -8.29
CA ARG A 71 -14.96 2.50 -8.18
C ARG A 71 -15.44 2.38 -6.73
N ILE A 72 -14.91 1.43 -5.95
CA ILE A 72 -15.26 1.25 -4.54
C ILE A 72 -14.73 2.40 -3.68
N ILE A 73 -13.53 2.91 -3.97
CA ILE A 73 -12.95 4.06 -3.27
C ILE A 73 -13.81 5.31 -3.50
N LEU A 74 -14.24 5.59 -4.73
CA LEU A 74 -15.04 6.79 -5.09
C LEU A 74 -16.53 6.68 -4.78
N PHE A 75 -17.10 5.46 -4.75
CA PHE A 75 -18.51 5.19 -4.50
C PHE A 75 -18.72 4.07 -3.45
N PRO A 76 -18.18 4.23 -2.22
CA PRO A 76 -18.14 3.13 -1.25
C PRO A 76 -19.53 2.72 -0.74
N TRP A 77 -20.53 3.60 -0.81
CA TRP A 77 -21.91 3.29 -0.37
C TRP A 77 -22.55 2.10 -1.11
N TRP A 78 -22.10 1.80 -2.33
CA TRP A 78 -22.61 0.71 -3.16
C TRP A 78 -21.87 -0.62 -2.94
N HIS A 79 -20.72 -0.61 -2.26
CA HIS A 79 -19.90 -1.81 -2.08
C HIS A 79 -20.40 -2.69 -0.93
N ARG A 80 -20.58 -4.00 -1.19
CA ARG A 80 -20.84 -5.08 -0.22
C ARG A 80 -20.38 -6.42 -0.82
N PRO A 81 -19.83 -7.37 -0.05
CA PRO A 81 -19.46 -7.30 1.37
C PRO A 81 -18.10 -6.61 1.60
N TRP A 82 -17.82 -6.22 2.85
CA TRP A 82 -16.57 -5.54 3.28
C TRP A 82 -15.59 -6.45 4.02
N SER A 83 -15.95 -7.70 4.27
CA SER A 83 -15.10 -8.70 4.91
C SER A 83 -14.00 -9.13 3.96
N ARG A 84 -12.75 -9.15 4.44
CA ARG A 84 -11.65 -9.78 3.71
C ARG A 84 -11.80 -11.30 3.69
N GLN A 85 -11.34 -11.92 2.61
CA GLN A 85 -11.28 -13.37 2.49
C GLN A 85 -9.95 -13.91 3.05
N GLN A 86 -10.04 -14.96 3.86
CA GLN A 86 -8.88 -15.66 4.41
C GLN A 86 -8.48 -16.84 3.52
N ARG A 87 -7.17 -17.10 3.38
CA ARG A 87 -6.66 -18.24 2.63
C ARG A 87 -6.97 -19.52 3.40
N HIS A 88 -7.66 -20.45 2.74
CA HIS A 88 -8.10 -21.69 3.38
C HIS A 88 -6.96 -22.71 3.63
N ASN A 89 -5.78 -22.47 3.04
CA ASN A 89 -4.57 -23.26 3.27
C ASN A 89 -3.34 -22.32 3.31
N PRO A 90 -2.88 -21.88 4.49
CA PRO A 90 -1.63 -21.14 4.63
C PRO A 90 -0.46 -22.10 4.38
N ASP A 91 0.33 -21.81 3.34
CA ASP A 91 1.48 -22.64 2.96
C ASP A 91 2.53 -22.71 4.11
N PRO A 92 2.80 -23.90 4.68
CA PRO A 92 3.71 -24.03 5.83
C PRO A 92 5.17 -23.71 5.51
N ALA A 93 5.58 -23.69 4.23
CA ALA A 93 6.92 -23.30 3.83
C ALA A 93 7.13 -21.77 3.81
N GLY A 94 6.06 -21.01 3.62
CA GLY A 94 6.08 -19.54 3.68
C GLY A 94 5.85 -19.05 5.11
N GLY A 95 6.93 -18.92 5.89
CA GLY A 95 6.91 -18.59 7.32
C GLY A 95 5.80 -17.61 7.73
N ALA A 96 5.02 -17.99 8.74
CA ALA A 96 3.68 -17.48 9.06
C ALA A 96 3.61 -15.99 9.47
N SER A 97 3.90 -15.09 8.52
CA SER A 97 3.54 -13.68 8.60
C SER A 97 2.02 -13.54 8.47
N ALA A 98 1.37 -12.75 9.32
CA ALA A 98 -0.09 -12.56 9.25
C ALA A 98 -0.60 -11.95 7.92
N SER A 99 0.30 -11.50 7.05
CA SER A 99 0.02 -11.13 5.65
C SER A 99 -0.30 -12.33 4.73
N SER A 100 0.13 -13.56 5.05
CA SER A 100 -0.21 -14.76 4.26
C SER A 100 -1.57 -15.38 4.63
N LEU A 101 -2.21 -14.89 5.70
CA LEU A 101 -3.53 -15.35 6.14
C LEU A 101 -4.68 -14.85 5.25
N TYR A 102 -4.50 -13.71 4.55
CA TYR A 102 -5.53 -13.11 3.70
C TYR A 102 -5.25 -13.38 2.21
N LEU A 103 -6.28 -13.27 1.37
CA LEU A 103 -6.12 -13.29 -0.08
C LEU A 103 -5.46 -11.97 -0.56
N PRO A 104 -4.61 -12.02 -1.60
CA PRO A 104 -3.93 -10.86 -2.15
C PRO A 104 -4.91 -9.96 -2.93
N PRO A 105 -4.54 -8.70 -3.24
CA PRO A 105 -5.36 -7.77 -4.00
C PRO A 105 -5.92 -8.35 -5.30
N ARG A 106 -5.12 -9.10 -6.06
CA ARG A 106 -5.56 -9.79 -7.28
C ARG A 106 -6.81 -10.68 -7.11
N GLU A 107 -7.03 -11.24 -5.92
CA GLU A 107 -8.06 -12.25 -5.64
C GLU A 107 -9.17 -11.72 -4.69
N ASP A 108 -8.85 -10.84 -3.74
CA ASP A 108 -9.84 -10.21 -2.84
C ASP A 108 -9.85 -8.67 -2.98
N ILE A 109 -10.97 -8.15 -3.45
CA ILE A 109 -11.21 -6.70 -3.62
C ILE A 109 -11.20 -5.91 -2.30
N ASN A 110 -11.43 -6.56 -1.15
CA ASN A 110 -11.38 -5.92 0.18
C ASN A 110 -9.97 -5.89 0.78
N SER A 111 -9.04 -6.68 0.27
CA SER A 111 -7.65 -6.68 0.75
C SER A 111 -6.95 -5.34 0.41
N PRO A 112 -6.07 -4.84 1.27
CA PRO A 112 -5.34 -3.59 1.05
C PRO A 112 -4.23 -3.77 0.01
N ASP A 113 -4.02 -2.76 -0.82
CA ASP A 113 -2.93 -2.70 -1.79
C ASP A 113 -2.06 -1.46 -1.58
N MET A 114 -0.78 -1.54 -1.94
CA MET A 114 0.13 -0.38 -1.92
C MET A 114 0.28 0.28 -3.29
N TYR A 115 -0.18 -0.38 -4.36
CA TYR A 115 -0.09 0.14 -5.72
C TYR A 115 -0.88 1.44 -5.90
N ILE A 116 -2.18 1.45 -5.55
CA ILE A 116 -3.03 2.63 -5.70
C ILE A 116 -2.56 3.78 -4.79
N PRO A 117 -2.24 3.57 -3.50
CA PRO A 117 -1.56 4.57 -2.66
C PRO A 117 -0.33 5.23 -3.29
N THR A 118 0.63 4.43 -3.77
CA THR A 118 1.88 4.96 -4.34
C THR A 118 1.63 5.71 -5.63
N MET A 119 0.81 5.17 -6.54
CA MET A 119 0.47 5.85 -7.79
C MET A 119 -0.32 7.14 -7.53
N ALA A 120 -1.27 7.14 -6.60
CA ALA A 120 -2.04 8.33 -6.24
C ALA A 120 -1.16 9.41 -5.58
N LEU A 121 -0.16 9.05 -4.76
CA LEU A 121 0.79 10.02 -4.21
C LEU A 121 1.56 10.74 -5.34
N VAL A 122 2.10 10.00 -6.31
CA VAL A 122 2.83 10.55 -7.46
C VAL A 122 1.89 11.40 -8.34
N THR A 123 0.70 10.89 -8.66
CA THR A 123 -0.30 11.63 -9.45
C THR A 123 -0.73 12.92 -8.76
N TYR A 124 -0.88 12.95 -7.43
CA TYR A 124 -1.20 14.15 -6.69
C TYR A 124 -0.10 15.22 -6.82
N ILE A 125 1.18 14.85 -6.64
CA ILE A 125 2.31 15.78 -6.77
C ILE A 125 2.39 16.38 -8.17
N LEU A 126 2.25 15.54 -9.21
CA LEU A 126 2.28 15.99 -10.60
C LEU A 126 1.04 16.82 -10.97
N LEU A 127 -0.14 16.48 -10.46
CA LEU A 127 -1.37 17.22 -10.74
C LEU A 127 -1.36 18.60 -10.07
N SER A 128 -1.02 18.71 -8.79
CA SER A 128 -1.04 20.00 -8.09
C SER A 128 -0.04 20.98 -8.71
N THR A 129 1.15 20.51 -9.09
CA THR A 129 2.14 21.32 -9.81
C THR A 129 1.71 21.69 -11.22
N LEU A 130 1.04 20.79 -11.96
CA LEU A 130 0.43 21.10 -13.25
C LEU A 130 -0.66 22.18 -13.11
N LEU A 131 -1.56 22.06 -12.13
CA LEU A 131 -2.63 23.04 -11.88
C LEU A 131 -2.08 24.41 -11.45
N ALA A 132 -0.98 24.45 -10.70
CA ALA A 132 -0.25 25.70 -10.40
C ALA A 132 0.38 26.29 -11.67
N GLY A 133 0.96 25.47 -12.54
CA GLY A 133 1.54 25.92 -13.81
C GLY A 133 0.51 26.44 -14.82
N LEU A 134 -0.66 25.81 -14.91
CA LEU A 134 -1.79 26.30 -15.73
C LEU A 134 -2.31 27.67 -15.28
N ARG A 135 -2.06 28.07 -14.02
CA ARG A 135 -2.36 29.41 -13.50
C ARG A 135 -1.24 30.43 -13.73
N GLY A 136 -0.15 30.06 -14.41
CA GLY A 136 1.03 30.90 -14.62
C GLY A 136 1.97 30.98 -13.41
N ALA A 137 1.71 30.23 -12.33
CA ALA A 137 2.49 30.24 -11.09
C ALA A 137 3.49 29.07 -11.00
N PHE A 138 4.03 28.59 -12.14
CA PHE A 138 4.98 27.48 -12.11
C PHE A 138 6.35 27.94 -11.59
N HIS A 139 6.78 27.37 -10.45
CA HIS A 139 8.17 27.40 -10.01
C HIS A 139 8.63 25.95 -9.78
N PRO A 140 9.85 25.55 -10.19
CA PRO A 140 10.31 24.17 -10.08
C PRO A 140 10.34 23.66 -8.63
N GLU A 141 10.54 24.58 -7.68
CA GLU A 141 10.52 24.33 -6.24
C GLU A 141 9.16 23.82 -5.72
N LEU A 142 8.04 24.14 -6.38
CA LEU A 142 6.71 23.69 -5.98
C LEU A 142 6.56 22.17 -6.02
N LEU A 143 7.30 21.48 -6.89
CA LEU A 143 7.31 20.01 -6.93
C LEU A 143 7.95 19.43 -5.67
N GLY A 144 9.13 19.93 -5.30
CA GLY A 144 9.82 19.54 -4.07
C GLY A 144 9.01 19.89 -2.82
N TYR A 145 8.41 21.08 -2.78
CA TYR A 145 7.55 21.52 -1.68
C TYR A 145 6.30 20.63 -1.54
N THR A 146 5.57 20.40 -2.63
CA THR A 146 4.34 19.56 -2.63
C THR A 146 4.65 18.11 -2.26
N ALA A 147 5.75 17.55 -2.79
CA ALA A 147 6.20 16.20 -2.44
C ALA A 147 6.56 16.08 -0.95
N THR A 148 7.34 17.03 -0.43
CA THR A 148 7.74 17.06 0.98
C THR A 148 6.52 17.21 1.89
N LEU A 149 5.58 18.10 1.57
CA LEU A 149 4.34 18.28 2.31
C LEU A 149 3.49 17.00 2.31
N ALA A 150 3.30 16.35 1.15
CA ALA A 150 2.52 15.12 1.04
C ALA A 150 3.13 13.94 1.84
N ILE A 151 4.46 13.82 1.82
CA ILE A 151 5.20 12.83 2.62
C ILE A 151 5.07 13.15 4.11
N CYS A 152 5.32 14.39 4.53
CA CYS A 152 5.19 14.83 5.92
C CYS A 152 3.78 14.61 6.48
N VAL A 153 2.73 14.96 5.72
CA VAL A 153 1.33 14.69 6.07
C VAL A 153 1.09 13.20 6.27
N THR A 154 1.58 12.36 5.36
CA THR A 154 1.39 10.90 5.44
C THR A 154 2.17 10.28 6.60
N LEU A 155 3.39 10.77 6.90
CA LEU A 155 4.16 10.34 8.06
C LEU A 155 3.49 10.74 9.37
N LEU A 156 3.02 11.99 9.49
CA LEU A 156 2.31 12.49 10.67
C LEU A 156 1.03 11.68 10.93
N GLU A 157 0.28 11.37 9.88
CA GLU A 157 -0.87 10.49 9.96
C GLU A 157 -0.52 9.08 10.45
N ILE A 158 0.52 8.45 9.87
CA ILE A 158 0.99 7.13 10.31
C ILE A 158 1.38 7.15 11.80
N LEU A 159 2.03 8.22 12.27
CA LEU A 159 2.37 8.41 13.68
C LEU A 159 1.12 8.54 14.57
N ILE A 160 0.09 9.28 14.15
CA ILE A 160 -1.20 9.38 14.87
C ILE A 160 -1.85 7.99 15.00
N ILE A 161 -1.97 7.25 13.89
CA ILE A 161 -2.63 5.93 13.93
C ILE A 161 -1.80 4.92 14.74
N ARG A 162 -0.46 4.97 14.61
CA ARG A 162 0.44 4.10 15.38
C ARG A 162 0.34 4.39 16.88
N THR A 163 0.28 5.66 17.26
CA THR A 163 0.06 6.08 18.66
C THR A 163 -1.31 5.62 19.17
N GLY A 164 -2.37 5.81 18.38
CA GLY A 164 -3.72 5.37 18.76
C GLY A 164 -3.87 3.85 18.90
N THR A 165 -3.28 3.07 18.00
CA THR A 165 -3.27 1.59 18.10
C THR A 165 -2.41 1.08 19.25
N PHE A 166 -1.30 1.76 19.57
CA PHE A 166 -0.50 1.49 20.76
C PHE A 166 -1.29 1.76 22.06
N LEU A 167 -1.94 2.93 22.18
CA LEU A 167 -2.79 3.29 23.33
C LEU A 167 -3.99 2.35 23.53
N LEU A 168 -4.50 1.75 22.45
CA LEU A 168 -5.62 0.78 22.48
C LEU A 168 -5.17 -0.68 22.67
N ALA A 169 -3.88 -0.90 22.91
CA ALA A 169 -3.23 -2.20 23.06
C ALA A 169 -3.60 -3.17 21.92
N ILE A 170 -3.46 -2.72 20.67
CA ILE A 170 -3.71 -3.55 19.47
C ILE A 170 -2.36 -4.06 18.94
N THR A 171 -1.96 -5.24 19.38
CA THR A 171 -0.73 -5.92 18.95
C THR A 171 -1.00 -6.81 17.73
N SER A 172 -0.63 -6.33 16.54
CA SER A 172 -0.61 -7.14 15.31
C SER A 172 0.42 -6.60 14.33
N SER A 173 1.40 -7.43 13.94
CA SER A 173 2.57 -7.01 13.16
C SER A 173 2.25 -6.66 11.70
N SER A 174 1.39 -7.45 11.04
CA SER A 174 0.93 -7.17 9.66
C SER A 174 0.01 -5.94 9.56
N GLN A 175 -0.45 -5.42 10.70
CA GLN A 175 -1.39 -4.30 10.73
C GLN A 175 -0.75 -2.98 10.28
N LEU A 176 0.58 -2.82 10.42
CA LEU A 176 1.26 -1.60 10.00
C LEU A 176 1.16 -1.36 8.50
N LEU A 177 1.42 -2.39 7.69
CA LEU A 177 1.37 -2.29 6.23
C LEU A 177 -0.07 -2.05 5.74
N ASP A 178 -1.07 -2.69 6.38
CA ASP A 178 -2.49 -2.40 6.16
C ASP A 178 -2.86 -0.94 6.46
N LEU A 179 -2.39 -0.40 7.59
CA LEU A 179 -2.65 0.98 8.00
C LEU A 179 -2.06 1.99 7.00
N VAL A 180 -0.83 1.76 6.54
CA VAL A 180 -0.13 2.58 5.53
C VAL A 180 -0.83 2.49 4.17
N ALA A 181 -1.27 1.30 3.76
CA ALA A 181 -2.05 1.13 2.54
C ALA A 181 -3.38 1.91 2.63
N TYR A 182 -4.11 1.81 3.74
CA TYR A 182 -5.38 2.52 3.88
C TYR A 182 -5.24 4.04 3.95
N SER A 183 -4.25 4.58 4.66
CA SER A 183 -4.02 6.03 4.73
C SER A 183 -3.66 6.65 3.37
N GLY A 184 -3.14 5.85 2.44
CA GLY A 184 -2.82 6.28 1.08
C GLY A 184 -4.02 6.54 0.17
N TYR A 185 -5.16 5.85 0.36
CA TYR A 185 -6.33 6.02 -0.52
C TYR A 185 -6.99 7.41 -0.42
N LYS A 186 -6.61 8.27 0.54
CA LYS A 186 -7.03 9.67 0.59
C LYS A 186 -6.57 10.46 -0.65
N PHE A 187 -5.40 10.14 -1.21
CA PHE A 187 -4.87 10.87 -2.37
C PHE A 187 -5.77 10.73 -3.61
N VAL A 188 -6.41 9.57 -3.82
CA VAL A 188 -7.40 9.36 -4.90
C VAL A 188 -8.55 10.38 -4.79
N HIS A 189 -9.05 10.60 -3.57
CA HIS A 189 -10.13 11.53 -3.29
C HIS A 189 -9.69 12.98 -3.45
N VAL A 190 -8.49 13.33 -2.98
CA VAL A 190 -7.92 14.68 -3.16
C VAL A 190 -7.74 14.99 -4.65
N ILE A 191 -7.15 14.08 -5.44
CA ILE A 191 -7.01 14.20 -6.90
C ILE A 191 -8.35 14.47 -7.57
N VAL A 192 -9.37 13.65 -7.31
CA VAL A 192 -10.70 13.80 -7.92
C VAL A 192 -11.34 15.12 -7.50
N SER A 193 -11.19 15.53 -6.23
CA SER A 193 -11.72 16.81 -5.75
C SER A 193 -11.06 18.02 -6.44
N LEU A 194 -9.74 17.98 -6.67
CA LEU A 194 -8.98 19.03 -7.36
C LEU A 194 -9.34 19.09 -8.85
N LEU A 195 -9.38 17.94 -9.54
CA LEU A 195 -9.78 17.85 -10.95
C LEU A 195 -11.17 18.39 -11.18
N LEU A 196 -12.17 17.92 -10.43
CA LEU A 196 -13.56 18.35 -10.60
C LEU A 196 -13.74 19.83 -10.26
N SER A 197 -13.12 20.31 -9.17
CA SER A 197 -13.19 21.73 -8.81
C SER A 197 -12.60 22.61 -9.91
N HIS A 198 -11.41 22.29 -10.42
CA HIS A 198 -10.78 23.06 -11.50
C HIS A 198 -11.56 22.98 -12.82
N PHE A 199 -12.13 21.81 -13.16
CA PHE A 199 -12.97 21.61 -14.34
C PHE A 199 -14.26 22.43 -14.27
N THR A 200 -14.93 22.48 -13.11
CA THR A 200 -16.12 23.35 -12.95
C THR A 200 -15.77 24.84 -13.06
N THR A 201 -14.61 25.27 -12.54
CA THR A 201 -14.10 26.64 -12.74
C THR A 201 -13.82 26.93 -14.21
N PHE A 202 -13.21 26.00 -14.95
CA PHE A 202 -12.93 26.14 -16.39
C PHE A 202 -14.20 26.30 -17.25
N ILE A 203 -15.30 25.63 -16.87
CA ILE A 203 -16.60 25.73 -17.57
C ILE A 203 -17.37 27.04 -17.19
N GLY A 204 -16.85 27.85 -16.26
CA GLY A 204 -17.49 29.10 -15.82
C GLY A 204 -18.66 28.89 -14.84
N VAL A 205 -18.95 27.65 -14.45
CA VAL A 205 -19.95 27.30 -13.43
C VAL A 205 -19.35 27.31 -12.01
N GLY A 206 -18.01 27.27 -11.89
CA GLY A 206 -17.29 27.09 -10.64
C GLY A 206 -17.33 28.26 -9.67
N GLY A 207 -18.41 28.35 -8.90
CA GLY A 207 -18.42 29.09 -7.63
C GLY A 207 -17.78 28.28 -6.49
N THR A 208 -17.20 28.97 -5.52
CA THR A 208 -16.54 28.37 -4.33
C THR A 208 -17.40 27.33 -3.62
N TRP A 209 -18.73 27.52 -3.61
CA TRP A 209 -19.72 26.57 -3.07
C TRP A 209 -19.64 25.17 -3.73
N ILE A 210 -19.49 25.11 -5.06
CA ILE A 210 -19.45 23.83 -5.79
C ILE A 210 -18.19 23.06 -5.43
N SER A 211 -17.04 23.73 -5.35
CA SER A 211 -15.78 23.13 -4.90
C SER A 211 -15.90 22.58 -3.46
N TRP A 212 -16.61 23.26 -2.57
CA TRP A 212 -16.91 22.74 -1.23
C TRP A 212 -17.83 21.51 -1.24
N VAL A 213 -18.86 21.47 -2.10
CA VAL A 213 -19.73 20.29 -2.25
C VAL A 213 -18.96 19.09 -2.79
N ILE A 214 -18.12 19.30 -3.82
CA ILE A 214 -17.22 18.28 -4.38
C ILE A 214 -16.26 17.76 -3.31
N PHE A 215 -15.60 18.67 -2.58
CA PHE A 215 -14.69 18.30 -1.50
C PHE A 215 -15.40 17.51 -0.40
N LEU A 216 -16.57 17.96 0.06
CA LEU A 216 -17.34 17.30 1.12
C LEU A 216 -17.80 15.91 0.69
N TYR A 217 -18.20 15.73 -0.57
CA TYR A 217 -18.49 14.42 -1.15
C TYR A 217 -17.26 13.51 -1.10
N CYS A 218 -16.11 13.95 -1.65
CA CYS A 218 -14.86 13.19 -1.66
C CYS A 218 -14.35 12.84 -0.25
N PHE A 219 -14.46 13.76 0.70
CA PHE A 219 -14.16 13.53 2.11
C PHE A 219 -15.12 12.49 2.72
N SER A 220 -16.43 12.60 2.49
CA SER A 220 -17.41 11.67 3.04
C SER A 220 -17.25 10.23 2.50
N ALA A 221 -16.88 10.10 1.22
CA ALA A 221 -16.49 8.82 0.61
C ALA A 221 -15.26 8.24 1.32
N ASN A 222 -14.19 9.02 1.49
CA ASN A 222 -12.98 8.58 2.17
C ASN A 222 -13.25 8.14 3.62
N ALA A 223 -13.96 8.96 4.39
CA ALA A 223 -14.31 8.68 5.78
C ALA A 223 -15.14 7.38 5.92
N PHE A 224 -16.14 7.20 5.06
CA PHE A 224 -16.96 5.98 5.06
C PHE A 224 -16.17 4.74 4.61
N PHE A 225 -15.36 4.86 3.55
CA PHE A 225 -14.49 3.78 3.07
C PHE A 225 -13.50 3.32 4.16
N LEU A 226 -12.85 4.25 4.86
CA LEU A 226 -11.93 3.95 5.96
C LEU A 226 -12.66 3.32 7.15
N LEU A 227 -13.81 3.88 7.57
CA LEU A 227 -14.60 3.32 8.67
C LEU A 227 -15.02 1.88 8.37
N ARG A 228 -15.42 1.57 7.14
CA ARG A 228 -15.82 0.22 6.74
C ARG A 228 -14.64 -0.74 6.62
N SER A 229 -13.50 -0.29 6.07
CA SER A 229 -12.33 -1.13 5.81
C SER A 229 -11.50 -1.40 7.07
N LEU A 230 -11.18 -0.37 7.86
CA LEU A 230 -10.39 -0.52 9.08
C LEU A 230 -11.16 -1.19 10.23
N ARG A 231 -12.50 -1.23 10.19
CA ARG A 231 -13.30 -1.91 11.22
C ARG A 231 -12.80 -3.34 11.47
N TYR A 232 -12.58 -4.12 10.41
CA TYR A 232 -12.14 -5.52 10.53
C TYR A 232 -10.68 -5.67 10.98
N VAL A 233 -9.89 -4.61 10.83
CA VAL A 233 -8.47 -4.57 11.21
C VAL A 233 -8.29 -4.14 12.68
N LEU A 234 -9.08 -3.16 13.14
CA LEU A 234 -9.03 -2.64 14.52
C LEU A 234 -9.94 -3.41 15.49
N LEU A 235 -10.98 -4.07 15.00
CA LEU A 235 -11.87 -4.93 15.76
C LEU A 235 -11.80 -6.38 15.21
N PRO A 236 -10.70 -7.13 15.45
CA PRO A 236 -10.72 -8.56 15.26
C PRO A 236 -11.85 -9.18 16.10
N ASP A 237 -12.56 -10.15 15.53
CA ASP A 237 -13.72 -10.73 16.20
C ASP A 237 -13.25 -11.66 17.35
N GLN A 238 -13.51 -11.27 18.59
CA GLN A 238 -13.14 -12.07 19.77
C GLN A 238 -14.05 -13.28 20.00
N SER A 239 -14.95 -13.57 19.06
CA SER A 239 -15.90 -14.71 19.10
C SER A 239 -15.23 -16.08 19.28
N GLY A 240 -13.94 -16.22 18.97
CA GLY A 240 -13.16 -17.45 19.20
C GLY A 240 -12.21 -17.45 20.39
N GLN A 241 -12.07 -16.37 21.16
CA GLN A 241 -10.95 -16.19 22.10
C GLN A 241 -11.37 -15.83 23.55
N GLY A 242 -12.59 -16.18 23.93
CA GLY A 242 -13.16 -15.93 25.26
C GLY A 242 -13.64 -17.15 26.03
N MET A 243 -13.58 -18.37 25.46
CA MET A 243 -14.07 -19.60 26.10
C MET A 243 -13.02 -20.26 26.99
N GLY A 244 -12.37 -19.45 27.84
CA GLY A 244 -11.45 -19.92 28.87
C GLY A 244 -12.23 -20.53 30.04
N VAL A 245 -12.06 -21.83 30.25
CA VAL A 245 -12.65 -22.56 31.38
C VAL A 245 -12.13 -21.98 32.71
N GLY A 246 -13.02 -21.44 33.55
CA GLY A 246 -12.71 -21.09 34.95
C GLY A 246 -12.70 -19.61 35.35
N GLY A 247 -13.02 -18.67 34.45
CA GLY A 247 -13.10 -17.22 34.79
C GLY A 247 -14.53 -16.70 34.93
N ASN A 248 -14.75 -15.68 35.77
CA ASN A 248 -16.04 -14.95 35.90
C ASN A 248 -16.42 -14.28 34.56
N ALA A 249 -17.16 -14.99 33.72
CA ALA A 249 -17.44 -14.61 32.34
C ALA A 249 -18.06 -13.20 32.21
N ALA A 250 -18.95 -12.82 33.14
CA ALA A 250 -19.59 -11.51 33.18
C ALA A 250 -18.59 -10.32 33.25
N ALA A 251 -17.46 -10.48 33.95
CA ALA A 251 -16.42 -9.44 34.04
C ALA A 251 -15.58 -9.37 32.76
N GLY A 252 -15.32 -10.50 32.10
CA GLY A 252 -14.65 -10.53 30.80
C GLY A 252 -15.48 -9.83 29.71
N TYR A 253 -16.79 -10.09 29.67
CA TYR A 253 -17.68 -9.49 28.67
C TYR A 253 -17.81 -7.95 28.81
N THR A 254 -17.82 -7.40 30.02
CA THR A 254 -17.93 -5.94 30.22
C THR A 254 -16.64 -5.22 29.81
N VAL A 255 -15.47 -5.77 30.16
CA VAL A 255 -14.16 -5.24 29.73
C VAL A 255 -14.01 -5.29 28.21
N ALA A 256 -14.36 -6.43 27.58
CA ALA A 256 -14.32 -6.57 26.13
C ALA A 256 -15.25 -5.58 25.41
N LYS A 257 -16.48 -5.37 25.93
CA LYS A 257 -17.43 -4.38 25.40
C LYS A 257 -16.90 -2.95 25.53
N GLY A 258 -16.28 -2.61 26.66
CA GLY A 258 -15.65 -1.31 26.89
C GLY A 258 -14.49 -1.03 25.93
N GLN A 259 -13.60 -2.00 25.74
CA GLN A 259 -12.48 -1.88 24.79
C GLN A 259 -12.96 -1.79 23.33
N ARG A 260 -13.98 -2.57 22.95
CA ARG A 260 -14.62 -2.50 21.62
C ARG A 260 -15.24 -1.12 21.36
N SER A 261 -15.89 -0.52 22.36
CA SER A 261 -16.44 0.83 22.26
C SER A 261 -15.35 1.87 21.99
N ARG A 262 -14.28 1.87 22.80
CA ARG A 262 -13.13 2.79 22.64
C ARG A 262 -12.45 2.65 21.27
N ARG A 263 -12.26 1.41 20.78
CA ARG A 263 -11.71 1.15 19.43
C ARG A 263 -12.63 1.68 18.31
N THR A 264 -13.95 1.58 18.49
CA THR A 264 -14.94 2.13 17.54
C THR A 264 -14.95 3.65 17.54
N GLN A 265 -14.89 4.27 18.73
CA GLN A 265 -14.78 5.73 18.88
C GLN A 265 -13.49 6.26 18.24
N PHE A 266 -12.35 5.62 18.50
CA PHE A 266 -11.08 5.98 17.86
C PHE A 266 -11.15 5.89 16.33
N LEU A 267 -11.70 4.79 15.79
CA LEU A 267 -11.89 4.65 14.35
C LEU A 267 -12.77 5.77 13.77
N PHE A 268 -13.86 6.14 14.45
CA PHE A 268 -14.72 7.24 14.01
C PHE A 268 -14.00 8.59 14.02
N VAL A 269 -13.32 8.93 15.12
CA VAL A 269 -12.56 10.19 15.26
C VAL A 269 -11.44 10.27 14.22
N TYR A 270 -10.71 9.16 13.99
CA TYR A 270 -9.69 9.09 12.94
C TYR A 270 -10.31 9.28 11.55
N SER A 271 -11.31 8.48 11.18
CA SER A 271 -11.89 8.48 9.83
C SER A 271 -12.62 9.77 9.47
N TYR A 272 -13.21 10.49 10.43
CA TYR A 272 -13.92 11.74 10.17
C TYR A 272 -13.10 12.99 10.54
N VAL A 273 -12.61 13.11 11.77
CA VAL A 273 -12.00 14.37 12.24
C VAL A 273 -10.56 14.51 11.72
N VAL A 274 -9.75 13.46 11.88
CA VAL A 274 -8.33 13.50 11.48
C VAL A 274 -8.18 13.54 9.96
N GLN A 275 -8.96 12.73 9.23
CA GLN A 275 -8.99 12.78 7.75
C GLN A 275 -9.46 14.11 7.21
N PHE A 276 -10.47 14.74 7.83
CA PHE A 276 -10.92 16.06 7.39
C PHE A 276 -9.77 17.07 7.43
N GLY A 277 -9.02 17.11 8.54
CA GLY A 277 -7.86 17.99 8.68
C GLY A 277 -6.78 17.74 7.62
N PHE A 278 -6.41 16.48 7.38
CA PHE A 278 -5.39 16.15 6.39
C PHE A 278 -5.83 16.35 4.94
N MET A 279 -7.06 15.96 4.58
CA MET A 279 -7.61 16.21 3.24
C MET A 279 -7.78 17.70 3.00
N MET A 280 -8.23 18.48 3.99
CA MET A 280 -8.27 19.93 3.92
C MET A 280 -6.88 20.51 3.66
N TRP A 281 -5.86 20.11 4.41
CA TRP A 281 -4.49 20.59 4.22
C TRP A 281 -3.96 20.27 2.81
N LEU A 282 -4.11 19.03 2.34
CA LEU A 282 -3.70 18.62 0.99
C LEU A 282 -4.50 19.31 -0.13
N SER A 283 -5.76 19.67 0.11
CA SER A 283 -6.60 20.37 -0.90
C SER A 283 -6.28 21.86 -1.07
N ARG A 284 -5.38 22.42 -0.24
CA ARG A 284 -5.03 23.85 -0.19
C ARG A 284 -3.67 24.18 -0.81
N VAL A 285 -3.03 23.21 -1.47
CA VAL A 285 -1.74 23.35 -2.18
C VAL A 285 -1.97 23.73 -3.64
#